data_AF-A0A7C7SE44-F1
#
_entry.id   AF-A0A7C7SE44-F1
#
_cell.length_a   1.000
_cell.length_b   1.000
_cell.length_c   1.000
_cell.angle_alpha   90.00
_cell.angle_beta   90.00
_cell.angle_gamma   90.00
#
_symmetry.space_group_name_H-M   'P 1'
#
loop_
_entity.id
_entity.type
_entity.pdbx_description
1 polymer ?
#
loop_
_entity_poly.entity_id
_entity_poly.type
_entity_poly.pdbx_seq_one_letter_code
_entity_poly.pdbx_strand_id
1 'polypeptide(L)' 'ARDDGYDIEAVARTTAQTGVEMEALTAVAVAALTVYDMVKAVDKTMVIGEIRLMQKTGGRSGAYRRK' A
#
# COMPACT_ATOMS: atom_id res chain seq x y z
N ALA A 1 9.83 -15.36 -1.39
CA ALA A 1 9.97 -13.90 -1.52
C ALA A 1 10.80 -13.66 -2.76
N ARG A 2 10.52 -12.63 -3.55
CA ARG A 2 11.59 -12.08 -4.39
C ARG A 2 12.50 -11.35 -3.39
N ASP A 3 13.75 -11.78 -3.29
CA ASP A 3 14.73 -11.26 -2.33
C ASP A 3 15.30 -9.90 -2.80
N ASP A 4 14.75 -9.37 -3.88
CA ASP A 4 15.18 -8.22 -4.66
C ASP A 4 13.99 -7.24 -4.82
N GLY A 5 13.83 -6.34 -3.85
CA GLY A 5 12.78 -5.31 -3.87
C GLY A 5 12.74 -4.44 -2.61
N TYR A 6 11.79 -3.50 -2.59
CA TYR A 6 11.50 -2.65 -1.42
C TYR A 6 10.04 -2.80 -1.02
N ASP A 7 9.78 -2.98 0.26
CA ASP A 7 8.44 -2.98 0.83
C ASP A 7 8.01 -1.55 1.18
N ILE A 8 6.75 -1.22 0.86
CA ILE A 8 6.14 0.07 1.17
C ILE A 8 4.92 -0.18 2.05
N GLU A 9 4.93 0.37 3.25
CA GLU A 9 3.81 0.33 4.19
C GLU A 9 3.20 1.74 4.36
N ALA A 10 1.87 1.82 4.33
CA ALA A 10 1.14 3.04 4.67
C ALA A 10 0.01 2.75 5.66
N VAL A 11 -0.17 3.66 6.61
CA VAL A 11 -1.23 3.61 7.62
C VAL A 11 -2.07 4.88 7.53
N ALA A 12 -3.37 4.70 7.32
CA ALA A 12 -4.36 5.78 7.38
C ALA A 12 -5.25 5.60 8.62
N ARG A 13 -5.64 6.72 9.25
CA ARG A 13 -6.55 6.75 10.41
C ARG A 13 -7.47 7.95 10.30
N THR A 14 -8.75 7.74 10.59
CA THR A 14 -9.75 8.80 10.64
C THR A 14 -10.83 8.50 11.67
N THR A 15 -11.63 9.51 12.00
CA THR A 15 -12.91 9.38 12.70
C THR A 15 -14.02 9.75 11.74
N ALA A 16 -14.57 8.75 11.03
CA ALA A 16 -15.57 8.93 9.98
C ALA A 16 -16.56 7.76 9.93
N GLN A 17 -17.60 7.89 9.10
CA GLN A 17 -18.63 6.85 8.91
C GLN A 17 -18.14 5.66 8.05
N THR A 18 -17.10 5.87 7.25
CA THR A 18 -16.51 4.87 6.36
C THR A 18 -15.08 4.53 6.78
N GLY A 19 -14.60 3.35 6.35
CA GLY A 19 -13.20 2.97 6.55
C GLY A 19 -12.27 3.74 5.62
N VAL A 20 -10.96 3.61 5.88
CA VAL A 20 -9.88 4.27 5.13
C VAL A 20 -8.95 3.29 4.40
N GLU A 21 -9.51 2.17 3.94
CA GLU A 21 -8.76 1.17 3.18
C GLU A 21 -8.19 1.78 1.90
N MET A 22 -8.97 2.60 1.22
CA MET A 22 -8.57 3.21 -0.05
C MET A 22 -7.45 4.23 0.13
N GLU A 23 -7.48 5.02 1.20
CA GLU A 23 -6.46 6.00 1.53
C GLU A 23 -5.11 5.32 1.78
N ALA A 24 -5.11 4.20 2.51
CA ALA A 24 -3.89 3.42 2.73
C ALA A 24 -3.39 2.77 1.43
N LEU A 25 -4.27 2.15 0.63
CA LEU A 25 -3.90 1.50 -0.63
C LEU A 25 -3.40 2.50 -1.68
N THR A 26 -4.07 3.65 -1.79
CA THR A 26 -3.66 4.74 -2.69
C THR A 26 -2.33 5.34 -2.25
N ALA A 27 -2.10 5.53 -0.95
CA ALA A 27 -0.82 6.03 -0.45
C ALA A 27 0.36 5.13 -0.86
N VAL A 28 0.23 3.81 -0.68
CA VAL A 28 1.26 2.85 -1.12
C VAL A 28 1.42 2.88 -2.64
N ALA A 29 0.33 2.90 -3.40
CA ALA A 29 0.38 2.93 -4.86
C ALA A 29 1.11 4.16 -5.39
N VAL A 30 0.78 5.34 -4.87
CA VAL A 30 1.42 6.60 -5.28
C VAL A 30 2.88 6.62 -4.85
N ALA A 31 3.20 6.19 -3.63
CA ALA A 31 4.59 6.08 -3.19
C ALA A 31 5.43 5.16 -4.10
N ALA A 32 4.87 4.00 -4.49
CA ALA A 32 5.53 3.08 -5.41
C ALA A 32 5.75 3.71 -6.80
N LEU A 33 4.74 4.44 -7.31
CA LEU A 33 4.86 5.17 -8.58
C LEU A 33 5.90 6.28 -8.51
N THR A 34 6.01 6.98 -7.37
CA THR A 34 7.05 7.99 -7.15
C THR A 34 8.44 7.36 -7.13
N VAL A 35 8.61 6.22 -6.46
CA VAL A 35 9.89 5.48 -6.49
C VAL A 35 10.23 5.08 -7.93
N TYR A 36 9.27 4.50 -8.66
CA TYR A 36 9.48 4.15 -10.07
C TYR A 36 9.92 5.37 -10.89
N ASP A 37 9.25 6.52 -10.72
CA ASP A 37 9.60 7.74 -11.43
C ASP A 37 11.05 8.19 -11.18
N MET A 38 11.52 8.09 -9.94
CA MET A 38 12.87 8.51 -9.56
C MET A 38 13.98 7.60 -10.11
N VAL A 39 13.71 6.31 -10.30
CA VAL A 39 14.74 5.32 -10.69
C VAL A 39 14.54 4.68 -12.08
N LYS A 40 13.45 5.01 -12.80
CA LYS A 40 13.14 4.48 -14.15
C LYS A 40 14.24 4.70 -15.21
N ALA A 41 15.16 5.64 -14.97
CA ALA A 41 16.28 5.88 -15.86
C ALA A 41 17.36 4.79 -15.76
N VAL A 42 17.47 4.14 -14.59
CA VAL A 42 18.47 3.10 -14.29
C VAL A 42 17.95 1.73 -14.71
N ASP A 43 16.70 1.42 -14.33
CA ASP A 43 16.04 0.17 -14.69
C ASP A 43 14.57 0.43 -15.03
N LYS A 44 14.13 -0.05 -16.20
CA LYS A 44 12.74 0.07 -16.67
C LYS A 44 11.91 -1.18 -16.43
N THR A 45 12.55 -2.27 -16.01
CA THR A 45 11.94 -3.59 -15.82
C THR A 45 11.35 -3.78 -14.43
N MET A 46 11.54 -2.81 -13.52
CA MET A 46 10.95 -2.80 -12.19
C MET A 46 9.44 -3.04 -12.24
N VAL A 47 8.95 -3.82 -11.28
CA VAL A 47 7.52 -4.17 -11.16
C VAL A 47 6.99 -3.61 -9.85
N ILE A 48 5.92 -2.83 -9.93
CA ILE A 48 5.08 -2.50 -8.77
C ILE A 48 4.06 -3.63 -8.62
N GLY A 49 4.11 -4.34 -7.50
CA GLY A 49 3.26 -5.50 -7.25
C GLY A 49 2.79 -5.55 -5.81
N GLU A 50 1.91 -6.51 -5.53
CA GLU A 50 1.47 -6.85 -4.17
C GLU A 50 0.84 -5.69 -3.35
N ILE A 51 0.18 -4.74 -4.00
CA ILE A 51 -0.60 -3.72 -3.28
C ILE A 51 -1.79 -4.41 -2.60
N ARG A 52 -1.78 -4.43 -1.26
CA ARG A 52 -2.75 -5.19 -0.48
C ARG A 52 -3.00 -4.61 0.89
N LEU A 53 -4.22 -4.79 1.40
CA LEU A 53 -4.57 -4.40 2.75
C LEU A 53 -4.05 -5.45 3.74
N MET A 54 -3.24 -5.03 4.71
CA MET A 54 -2.68 -5.93 5.73
C MET A 54 -3.55 -5.96 6.99
N GLN A 55 -4.07 -4.81 7.40
CA GLN A 55 -4.89 -4.67 8.59
C GLN A 55 -5.91 -3.55 8.41
N LYS A 56 -7.10 -3.75 8.97
CA LYS A 56 -8.10 -2.70 9.18
C LYS A 56 -8.73 -2.90 10.56
N THR A 57 -9.08 -1.79 11.22
CA THR A 57 -9.88 -1.80 12.44
C THR A 57 -11.05 -0.82 12.32
N GLY A 58 -12.16 -1.11 12.99
CA GLY A 58 -13.34 -0.25 13.00
C GLY A 58 -14.34 -0.52 11.87
N GLY A 59 -15.50 0.13 11.97
CA GLY A 59 -16.64 -0.11 11.08
C GLY A 59 -17.41 -1.40 11.39
N ARG A 60 -18.56 -1.58 10.72
CA ARG A 60 -19.46 -2.72 10.93
C ARG A 60 -18.80 -4.08 10.66
N SER A 61 -17.85 -4.12 9.72
CA SER A 61 -17.11 -5.33 9.35
C SER A 61 -16.15 -5.83 10.43
N GLY A 62 -15.88 -5.02 11.47
CA GLY A 62 -14.92 -5.36 12.52
C GLY A 62 -13.47 -5.31 12.04
N ALA A 63 -12.58 -5.89 12.86
CA ALA A 63 -11.15 -5.95 12.57
C ALA A 63 -10.84 -7.00 11.51
N TYR A 64 -10.02 -6.60 10.54
CA TYR A 64 -9.45 -7.49 9.53
C TYR A 64 -7.94 -7.52 9.68
N ARG A 65 -7.35 -8.71 9.59
CA ARG A 65 -5.91 -8.92 9.47
C ARG A 65 -5.68 -10.01 8.44
N ARG A 66 -4.85 -9.72 7.44
CA ARG A 66 -4.48 -10.70 6.42
C ARG A 66 -3.66 -11.83 7.07
N LYS A 67 -3.98 -13.08 6.71
CA LYS A 67 -3.22 -14.28 7.11
C LYS A 67 -2.00 -14.48 6.22
#